data_AF-A0A2V9MDR3-F1
#
_entry.id   AF-A0A2V9MDR3-F1
#
_cell.length_a   1.000
_cell.length_b   1.000
_cell.length_c   1.000
_cell.angle_alpha   90.00
_cell.angle_beta   90.00
_cell.angle_gamma   90.00
#
_symmetry.space_group_name_H-M   'P 1'
#
loop_
_entity.id
_entity.type
_entity.pdbx_description
1 polymer ?
#
loop_
_entity_poly.entity_id
_entity_poly.type
_entity_poly.pdbx_seq_one_letter_code
_entity_poly.pdbx_strand_id
1 'polypeptide(L)'
;MSKKWYNYFVSTETPASSSEIPGGAPDSSVSKPGRTPAQTVAEIASSVAAEAKFSTPVSDPNSFAQIYNAAEVPNPSHGYTILKVIEMLQSEHIHNLPSEVKRSSILLALDAAGVRIEDVIEDAVRRDRALDTYERVLQKSVEDLETHKTEENRQLEQEMEKLMAEYRARIQKNSDELAREKERFFGWRLQKQQEEKRIADAVSYFASENPITTGGAPAMPAPTRTPKEP
;
A
#
# COMPACT_ATOMS: atom_id res chain seq x y z
N MET A 1 9.76 -9.51 17.34
CA MET A 1 9.11 -10.48 16.45
C MET A 1 7.73 -10.81 17.00
N SER A 2 6.70 -10.15 16.48
CA SER A 2 5.34 -10.12 17.01
C SER A 2 4.45 -11.26 16.50
N LYS A 3 3.75 -11.89 17.46
CA LYS A 3 2.38 -12.46 17.44
C LYS A 3 1.98 -13.36 16.25
N LYS A 4 2.01 -14.68 16.47
CA LYS A 4 1.21 -15.65 15.73
C LYS A 4 -0.10 -15.90 16.50
N TRP A 5 -1.18 -15.35 15.98
CA TRP A 5 -2.55 -15.69 16.36
C TRP A 5 -3.06 -16.86 15.50
N TYR A 6 -4.07 -17.54 16.04
CA TYR A 6 -4.94 -18.58 15.46
C TYR A 6 -4.52 -20.04 15.64
N ASN A 7 -5.05 -20.63 16.71
CA ASN A 7 -5.52 -22.02 16.74
C ASN A 7 -6.82 -22.05 17.57
N TYR A 8 -7.96 -22.05 16.88
CA TYR A 8 -9.24 -22.46 17.49
C TYR A 8 -10.18 -22.96 16.39
N PHE A 9 -9.99 -24.21 15.97
CA PHE A 9 -11.03 -24.99 15.32
C PHE A 9 -11.65 -25.89 16.38
N VAL A 10 -12.84 -25.53 16.85
CA VAL A 10 -13.73 -26.45 17.56
C VAL A 10 -14.70 -27.00 16.53
N SER A 11 -14.45 -28.24 16.13
CA SER A 11 -15.40 -29.06 15.40
C SER A 11 -16.30 -29.76 16.41
N THR A 12 -17.59 -29.45 16.40
CA THR A 12 -18.61 -30.31 16.99
C THR A 12 -19.76 -30.45 16.00
N GLU A 13 -19.78 -31.55 15.26
CA GLU A 13 -21.03 -32.07 14.72
C GLU A 13 -20.97 -33.60 14.74
N THR A 14 -21.77 -34.17 15.63
CA THR A 14 -21.97 -35.60 15.83
C THR A 14 -23.22 -35.99 15.03
N PRO A 15 -23.21 -37.04 14.20
CA PRO A 15 -24.36 -37.37 13.36
C PRO A 15 -25.39 -38.24 14.10
N ALA A 16 -26.65 -37.97 13.76
CA ALA A 16 -27.78 -38.89 13.62
C ALA A 16 -28.24 -39.74 14.82
N SER A 17 -29.48 -39.49 15.25
CA SER A 17 -30.48 -40.53 15.49
C SER A 17 -31.88 -39.92 15.49
N SER A 18 -32.63 -40.17 14.43
CA SER A 18 -34.08 -39.97 14.33
C SER A 18 -34.76 -41.33 14.32
N SER A 19 -35.59 -41.59 15.33
CA SER A 19 -36.50 -42.74 15.37
C SER A 19 -37.95 -42.25 15.41
N GLU A 20 -38.59 -42.43 14.26
CA GLU A 20 -39.99 -42.84 13.99
C GLU A 20 -41.09 -42.60 15.05
N ILE A 21 -42.15 -41.90 14.60
CA ILE A 21 -43.55 -42.20 14.96
C ILE A 21 -44.40 -42.12 13.66
N PRO A 22 -45.28 -43.08 13.37
CA PRO A 22 -46.01 -43.17 12.10
C PRO A 22 -47.42 -42.58 12.16
N GLY A 23 -47.92 -42.19 10.98
CA GLY A 23 -49.34 -42.34 10.62
C GLY A 23 -50.21 -41.08 10.71
N GLY A 24 -50.59 -40.57 9.54
CA GLY A 24 -51.67 -39.58 9.42
C GLY A 24 -51.68 -38.84 8.08
N ALA A 25 -52.03 -39.52 6.99
CA ALA A 25 -52.66 -38.86 5.84
C ALA A 25 -54.15 -38.63 6.19
N PRO A 26 -54.84 -37.61 5.65
CA PRO A 26 -55.07 -37.54 4.21
C PRO A 26 -55.14 -36.13 3.58
N ASP A 27 -55.03 -36.19 2.26
CA ASP A 27 -55.77 -35.41 1.26
C ASP A 27 -55.27 -34.05 0.74
N SER A 28 -55.03 -34.09 -0.58
CA SER A 28 -55.23 -33.07 -1.62
C SER A 28 -54.89 -31.60 -1.34
N SER A 29 -53.79 -31.15 -1.95
CA SER A 29 -53.89 -30.19 -3.07
C SER A 29 -52.55 -30.04 -3.78
N VAL A 30 -52.53 -30.34 -5.07
CA VAL A 30 -51.41 -30.01 -5.96
C VAL A 30 -51.46 -28.50 -6.19
N SER A 31 -50.87 -27.72 -5.28
CA SER A 31 -50.47 -26.36 -5.56
C SER A 31 -49.12 -26.39 -6.28
N LYS A 32 -49.07 -25.78 -7.47
CA LYS A 32 -47.82 -25.46 -8.22
C LYS A 32 -46.72 -25.04 -7.25
N PRO A 33 -45.43 -25.40 -7.47
CA PRO A 33 -44.37 -24.99 -6.55
C PRO A 33 -44.37 -23.47 -6.45
N GLY A 34 -44.82 -22.96 -5.30
CA GLY A 34 -44.84 -21.54 -5.01
C GLY A 34 -43.41 -21.04 -5.04
N ARG A 35 -43.15 -20.02 -5.86
CA ARG A 35 -41.87 -19.30 -5.89
C ARG A 35 -41.47 -18.98 -4.44
N THR A 36 -40.23 -19.30 -4.08
CA THR A 36 -39.71 -18.91 -2.77
C THR A 36 -39.28 -17.43 -2.79
N PRO A 37 -39.31 -16.72 -1.65
CA PRO A 37 -38.81 -15.34 -1.58
C PRO A 37 -37.37 -15.20 -2.10
N ALA A 38 -36.53 -16.22 -1.85
CA ALA A 38 -35.16 -16.26 -2.35
C ALA A 38 -35.09 -16.34 -3.89
N GLN A 39 -36.00 -17.09 -4.53
CA GLN A 39 -36.09 -17.15 -6.00
C GLN A 39 -36.52 -15.81 -6.60
N THR A 40 -37.47 -15.10 -5.96
CA THR A 40 -37.88 -13.76 -6.40
C THR A 40 -36.74 -12.75 -6.29
N VAL A 41 -35.97 -12.77 -5.20
CA VAL A 41 -34.79 -11.89 -5.04
C VAL A 41 -33.73 -12.20 -6.09
N ALA A 42 -33.47 -13.48 -6.38
CA ALA A 42 -32.50 -13.86 -7.42
C ALA A 42 -32.94 -13.42 -8.82
N GLU A 43 -34.23 -13.42 -9.12
CA GLU A 43 -34.80 -12.94 -10.39
C GLU A 43 -34.76 -11.40 -10.50
N ILE A 44 -35.04 -10.69 -9.41
CA ILE A 44 -34.84 -9.23 -9.34
C ILE A 44 -33.36 -8.90 -9.53
N ALA A 45 -32.47 -9.66 -8.89
CA ALA A 45 -31.04 -9.48 -9.07
C ALA A 45 -30.63 -9.71 -10.53
N SER A 46 -31.04 -10.79 -11.17
CA SER A 46 -30.66 -11.05 -12.56
C SER A 46 -31.26 -10.05 -13.56
N SER A 47 -32.45 -9.51 -13.30
CA SER A 47 -33.12 -8.53 -14.19
C SER A 47 -32.58 -7.11 -14.11
N VAL A 48 -31.97 -6.71 -12.98
CA VAL A 48 -31.25 -5.43 -12.83
C VAL A 48 -29.89 -5.51 -13.57
N ALA A 49 -29.90 -5.77 -14.87
CA ALA A 49 -28.73 -6.20 -15.65
C ALA A 49 -27.70 -5.10 -15.99
N ALA A 50 -27.79 -3.90 -15.40
CA ALA A 50 -26.82 -2.83 -15.64
C ALA A 50 -25.78 -2.80 -14.51
N GLU A 51 -24.51 -3.09 -14.85
CA GLU A 51 -23.38 -2.76 -13.97
C GLU A 51 -23.38 -1.25 -13.72
N ALA A 52 -23.22 -0.85 -12.45
CA ALA A 52 -23.19 0.55 -12.06
C ALA A 52 -21.97 1.24 -12.70
N LYS A 53 -22.19 2.33 -13.42
CA LYS A 53 -21.10 3.10 -14.03
C LYS A 53 -20.79 4.30 -13.15
N PHE A 54 -19.54 4.41 -12.71
CA PHE A 54 -19.06 5.59 -11.99
C PHE A 54 -18.68 6.66 -13.00
N SER A 55 -19.56 7.65 -13.20
CA SER A 55 -19.30 8.76 -14.12
C SER A 55 -18.58 9.93 -13.44
N THR A 56 -18.63 10.03 -12.11
CA THR A 56 -18.00 11.11 -11.34
C THR A 56 -16.98 10.56 -10.35
N PRO A 57 -15.85 11.26 -10.14
CA PRO A 57 -14.91 10.91 -9.10
C PRO A 57 -15.57 11.05 -7.72
N VAL A 58 -15.45 10.03 -6.88
CA VAL A 58 -15.90 10.11 -5.49
C VAL A 58 -14.81 10.83 -4.68
N SER A 59 -15.13 12.02 -4.16
CA SER A 59 -14.18 12.85 -3.40
C SER A 59 -13.95 12.31 -1.99
N ASP A 60 -15.00 11.82 -1.34
CA ASP A 60 -14.91 11.18 -0.02
C ASP A 60 -15.30 9.69 -0.14
N PRO A 61 -14.33 8.76 -0.08
CA PRO A 61 -14.58 7.33 -0.22
C PRO A 61 -15.39 6.73 0.94
N ASN A 62 -15.54 7.44 2.07
CA ASN A 62 -16.36 6.99 3.19
C ASN A 62 -17.81 7.49 3.09
N SER A 63 -18.12 8.35 2.12
CA SER A 63 -19.46 8.88 1.92
C SER A 63 -20.27 7.98 1.00
N PHE A 64 -20.99 7.01 1.56
CA PHE A 64 -21.87 6.12 0.78
C PHE A 64 -22.89 6.86 -0.07
N ALA A 65 -23.38 8.02 0.39
CA ALA A 65 -24.26 8.87 -0.39
C ALA A 65 -23.58 9.39 -1.67
N GLN A 66 -22.30 9.77 -1.60
CA GLN A 66 -21.53 10.15 -2.79
C GLN A 66 -21.30 8.96 -3.71
N ILE A 67 -21.02 7.77 -3.17
CA ILE A 67 -20.85 6.54 -3.96
C ILE A 67 -22.13 6.22 -4.74
N TYR A 68 -23.30 6.25 -4.09
CA TYR A 68 -24.58 6.00 -4.75
C TYR A 68 -24.92 7.05 -5.81
N ASN A 69 -24.62 8.32 -5.55
CA ASN A 69 -24.81 9.40 -6.53
C ASN A 69 -23.86 9.25 -7.73
N ALA A 70 -22.61 8.89 -7.49
CA ALA A 70 -21.60 8.69 -8.53
C ALA A 70 -21.87 7.46 -9.40
N ALA A 71 -22.51 6.45 -8.81
CA ALA A 71 -23.03 5.27 -9.49
C ALA A 71 -24.38 5.49 -10.20
N GLU A 72 -24.92 6.72 -10.16
CA GLU A 72 -26.21 7.09 -10.74
C GLU A 72 -27.38 6.20 -10.27
N VAL A 73 -27.34 5.74 -9.01
CA VAL A 73 -28.43 4.93 -8.44
C VAL A 73 -29.69 5.80 -8.33
N PRO A 74 -30.77 5.51 -9.08
CA PRO A 74 -31.95 6.36 -9.08
C PRO A 74 -32.71 6.21 -7.77
N ASN A 75 -33.13 7.33 -7.20
CA ASN A 75 -34.04 7.30 -6.06
C ASN A 75 -35.47 7.03 -6.55
N PRO A 76 -36.19 6.03 -5.99
CA PRO A 76 -37.56 5.75 -6.38
C PRO A 76 -38.50 6.93 -6.15
N SER A 77 -39.48 7.13 -7.04
CA SER A 77 -40.41 8.27 -7.00
C SER A 77 -41.29 8.30 -5.73
N HIS A 78 -41.50 7.15 -5.09
CA HIS A 78 -42.24 7.03 -3.84
C HIS A 78 -41.39 7.40 -2.60
N GLY A 79 -40.08 7.62 -2.74
CA GLY A 79 -39.19 8.06 -1.65
C GLY A 79 -38.82 6.99 -0.62
N TYR A 80 -39.35 5.78 -0.74
CA TYR A 80 -38.98 4.63 0.10
C TYR A 80 -37.82 3.85 -0.54
N THR A 81 -36.61 4.04 -0.02
CA THR A 81 -35.41 3.28 -0.36
C THR A 81 -35.13 2.22 0.69
N ILE A 82 -34.19 1.31 0.43
CA ILE A 82 -33.70 0.36 1.44
C ILE A 82 -33.16 1.08 2.69
N LEU A 83 -32.56 2.26 2.51
CA LEU A 83 -32.03 3.07 3.60
C LEU A 83 -33.15 3.53 4.54
N LYS A 84 -34.33 3.86 4.00
CA LYS A 84 -35.50 4.21 4.80
C LYS A 84 -36.02 3.02 5.60
N VAL A 85 -35.98 1.83 5.01
CA VAL A 85 -36.35 0.58 5.71
C VAL A 85 -35.35 0.26 6.82
N ILE A 86 -34.05 0.47 6.60
CA ILE A 86 -33.01 0.35 7.65
C ILE A 86 -33.30 1.31 8.81
N GLU A 87 -33.63 2.57 8.51
CA GLU A 87 -34.02 3.58 9.51
C GLU A 87 -35.26 3.12 10.31
N MET A 88 -36.29 2.59 9.63
CA MET A 88 -37.48 2.05 10.28
C MET A 88 -37.16 0.86 11.19
N LEU A 89 -36.28 -0.05 10.77
CA LEU A 89 -35.83 -1.19 11.57
C LEU A 89 -35.04 -0.76 12.82
N GLN A 90 -34.38 0.39 12.77
CA GLN A 90 -33.62 0.99 13.88
C GLN A 90 -34.48 1.88 14.79
N SER A 91 -35.76 2.10 14.46
CA SER A 91 -36.64 2.90 15.29
C SER A 91 -36.88 2.29 16.67
N GLU A 92 -37.08 3.14 17.68
CA GLU A 92 -37.35 2.75 19.07
C GLU A 92 -38.47 1.70 19.18
N HIS A 93 -39.50 1.82 18.34
CA HIS A 93 -40.69 0.98 18.40
C HIS A 93 -40.52 -0.40 17.75
N ILE A 94 -39.52 -0.58 16.87
CA ILE A 94 -39.37 -1.79 16.05
C ILE A 94 -38.07 -2.55 16.37
N HIS A 95 -37.00 -1.86 16.77
CA HIS A 95 -35.68 -2.47 16.90
C HIS A 95 -35.59 -3.59 17.95
N ASN A 96 -36.37 -3.52 19.02
CA ASN A 96 -36.40 -4.53 20.09
C ASN A 96 -37.38 -5.69 19.84
N LEU A 97 -38.15 -5.65 18.76
CA LEU A 97 -39.14 -6.69 18.47
C LEU A 97 -38.49 -7.96 17.88
N PRO A 98 -39.13 -9.14 17.97
CA PRO A 98 -38.69 -10.34 17.26
C PRO A 98 -38.69 -10.15 15.74
N SER A 99 -37.80 -10.85 15.01
CA SER A 99 -37.63 -10.71 13.55
C SER A 99 -38.91 -10.86 12.74
N GLU A 100 -39.79 -11.79 13.13
CA GLU A 100 -41.07 -12.01 12.45
C GLU A 100 -42.04 -10.83 12.62
N VAL A 101 -42.03 -10.20 13.80
CA VAL A 101 -42.82 -9.00 14.09
C VAL A 101 -42.24 -7.80 13.36
N LYS A 102 -40.92 -7.64 13.31
CA LYS A 102 -40.26 -6.58 12.50
C LYS A 102 -40.68 -6.68 11.04
N ARG A 103 -40.62 -7.88 10.47
CA ARG A 103 -41.03 -8.16 9.09
C ARG A 103 -42.48 -7.76 8.85
N SER A 104 -43.39 -8.24 9.69
CA SER A 104 -44.83 -7.97 9.55
C SER A 104 -45.16 -6.48 9.69
N SER A 105 -44.54 -5.80 10.66
CA SER A 105 -44.72 -4.36 10.88
C SER A 105 -44.22 -3.52 9.70
N ILE A 106 -43.08 -3.89 9.09
CA ILE A 106 -42.57 -3.18 7.91
C ILE A 106 -43.39 -3.44 6.67
N LEU A 107 -43.81 -4.70 6.43
CA LEU A 107 -44.68 -5.01 5.30
C LEU A 107 -46.00 -4.23 5.39
N LEU A 108 -46.58 -4.14 6.59
CA LEU A 108 -47.78 -3.33 6.84
C LEU A 108 -47.54 -1.84 6.58
N ALA A 109 -46.40 -1.30 7.03
CA ALA A 109 -46.08 0.11 6.82
C ALA A 109 -45.83 0.44 5.34
N LEU A 110 -45.21 -0.48 4.58
CA LEU A 110 -45.02 -0.34 3.14
C LEU A 110 -46.34 -0.43 2.38
N ASP A 111 -47.21 -1.37 2.75
CA ASP A 111 -48.56 -1.50 2.17
C ASP A 111 -49.41 -0.25 2.42
N ALA A 112 -49.38 0.30 3.65
CA ALA A 112 -50.04 1.55 4.00
C ALA A 112 -49.52 2.76 3.20
N ALA A 113 -48.24 2.73 2.81
CA ALA A 113 -47.61 3.74 1.97
C ALA A 113 -47.80 3.47 0.45
N GLY A 114 -48.42 2.35 0.08
CA GLY A 114 -48.60 1.93 -1.32
C GLY A 114 -47.30 1.53 -2.03
N VAL A 115 -46.27 1.13 -1.29
CA VAL A 115 -44.96 0.74 -1.83
C VAL A 115 -44.83 -0.78 -1.88
N ARG A 116 -44.40 -1.31 -3.03
CA ARG A 116 -44.18 -2.75 -3.18
C ARG A 116 -42.82 -3.14 -2.60
N ILE A 117 -42.77 -4.29 -1.93
CA ILE A 117 -41.52 -4.80 -1.35
C ILE A 117 -40.48 -5.12 -2.43
N GLU A 118 -40.93 -5.50 -3.64
CA GLU A 118 -40.09 -5.75 -4.79
C GLU A 118 -39.27 -4.51 -5.19
N ASP A 119 -39.88 -3.31 -5.14
CA ASP A 119 -39.21 -2.05 -5.49
C ASP A 119 -38.08 -1.71 -4.48
N VAL A 120 -38.30 -2.04 -3.21
CA VAL A 120 -37.29 -1.88 -2.14
C VAL A 120 -36.15 -2.89 -2.31
N ILE A 121 -36.47 -4.14 -2.63
CA ILE A 121 -35.46 -5.18 -2.92
C ILE A 121 -34.63 -4.78 -4.14
N GLU A 122 -35.26 -4.22 -5.18
CA GLU A 122 -34.57 -3.74 -6.36
C GLU A 122 -33.59 -2.60 -6.03
N ASP A 123 -34.01 -1.61 -5.22
CA ASP A 123 -33.13 -0.53 -4.74
C ASP A 123 -31.96 -1.10 -3.90
N ALA A 124 -32.22 -2.09 -3.05
CA ALA A 124 -31.18 -2.75 -2.26
C ALA A 124 -30.11 -3.42 -3.14
N VAL A 125 -30.53 -4.20 -4.14
CA VAL A 125 -29.63 -4.86 -5.09
C VAL A 125 -28.84 -3.82 -5.90
N ARG A 126 -29.48 -2.74 -6.34
CA ARG A 126 -28.79 -1.67 -7.11
C ARG A 126 -27.70 -1.01 -6.28
N ARG A 127 -27.97 -0.71 -5.01
CA ARG A 127 -26.99 -0.11 -4.09
C ARG A 127 -25.84 -1.07 -3.78
N ASP A 128 -26.13 -2.33 -3.52
CA ASP A 128 -25.13 -3.37 -3.28
C ASP A 128 -24.17 -3.50 -4.48
N ARG A 129 -24.71 -3.58 -5.69
CA ARG A 129 -23.90 -3.58 -6.92
C ARG A 129 -23.06 -2.33 -7.12
N ALA A 130 -23.58 -1.17 -6.73
CA ALA A 130 -22.80 0.07 -6.76
C ALA A 130 -21.59 -0.04 -5.81
N LEU A 131 -21.76 -0.61 -4.61
CA LEU A 131 -20.66 -0.84 -3.69
C LEU A 131 -19.64 -1.83 -4.25
N ASP A 132 -20.07 -2.99 -4.75
CA ASP A 132 -19.18 -3.99 -5.36
C ASP A 132 -18.36 -3.41 -6.53
N THR A 133 -19.02 -2.61 -7.36
CA THR A 133 -18.36 -1.99 -8.52
C THR A 133 -17.39 -0.91 -8.07
N TYR A 134 -17.73 -0.14 -7.04
CA TYR A 134 -16.82 0.86 -6.46
C TYR A 134 -15.58 0.19 -5.87
N GLU A 135 -15.74 -0.90 -5.12
CA GLU A 135 -14.64 -1.68 -4.57
C GLU A 135 -13.70 -2.17 -5.69
N ARG A 136 -14.27 -2.71 -6.78
CA ARG A 136 -13.47 -3.15 -7.93
C ARG A 136 -12.70 -2.00 -8.58
N VAL A 137 -13.32 -0.83 -8.73
CA VAL A 137 -12.65 0.38 -9.27
C VAL A 137 -11.52 0.81 -8.33
N LEU A 138 -11.75 0.81 -7.03
CA LEU A 138 -10.76 1.19 -6.03
C LEU A 138 -9.57 0.22 -6.04
N GLN A 139 -9.84 -1.09 -6.04
CA GLN A 139 -8.81 -2.12 -6.12
C GLN A 139 -7.95 -1.96 -7.37
N LYS A 140 -8.59 -1.75 -8.53
CA LYS A 140 -7.86 -1.50 -9.78
C LYS A 140 -7.01 -0.23 -9.71
N SER A 141 -7.53 0.85 -9.13
CA SER A 141 -6.78 2.10 -8.99
C SER A 141 -5.54 1.94 -8.11
N VAL A 142 -5.62 1.10 -7.07
CA VAL A 142 -4.48 0.78 -6.20
C VAL A 142 -3.45 -0.04 -6.95
N GLU A 143 -3.87 -1.05 -7.70
CA GLU A 143 -2.97 -1.88 -8.53
C GLU A 143 -2.27 -1.04 -9.62
N ASP A 144 -3.01 -0.19 -10.32
CA ASP A 144 -2.46 0.74 -11.32
C ASP A 144 -1.44 1.71 -10.69
N LEU A 145 -1.71 2.19 -9.47
CA LEU A 145 -0.78 3.06 -8.75
C LEU A 145 0.46 2.30 -8.27
N GLU A 146 0.29 1.09 -7.74
CA GLU A 146 1.39 0.25 -7.27
C GLU A 146 2.34 -0.10 -8.41
N THR A 147 1.80 -0.53 -9.56
CA THR A 147 2.60 -0.84 -10.75
C THR A 147 3.37 0.38 -11.25
N HIS A 148 2.70 1.54 -11.36
CA HIS A 148 3.33 2.79 -11.76
C HIS A 148 4.44 3.22 -10.79
N LYS A 149 4.16 3.22 -9.48
CA LYS A 149 5.13 3.66 -8.47
C LYS A 149 6.31 2.69 -8.34
N THR A 150 6.07 1.39 -8.49
CA THR A 150 7.12 0.38 -8.51
C THR A 150 8.06 0.59 -9.69
N GLU A 151 7.51 0.88 -10.86
CA GLU A 151 8.30 1.17 -12.06
C GLU A 151 9.10 2.47 -11.94
N GLU A 152 8.49 3.55 -11.42
CA GLU A 152 9.21 4.80 -11.12
C GLU A 152 10.36 4.56 -10.12
N ASN A 153 10.11 3.82 -9.05
CA ASN A 153 11.15 3.48 -8.07
C ASN A 153 12.29 2.69 -8.71
N ARG A 154 11.98 1.72 -9.56
CA ARG A 154 12.98 0.94 -10.31
C ARG A 154 13.84 1.84 -11.19
N GLN A 155 13.24 2.84 -11.86
CA GLN A 155 13.97 3.80 -12.69
C GLN A 155 14.90 4.68 -11.84
N LEU A 156 14.41 5.19 -10.71
CA LEU A 156 15.21 5.99 -9.78
C LEU A 156 16.40 5.21 -9.22
N GLU A 157 16.21 3.94 -8.86
CA GLU A 157 17.29 3.05 -8.41
C GLU A 157 18.37 2.87 -9.49
N GLN A 158 17.96 2.71 -10.75
CA GLN A 158 18.90 2.60 -11.88
C GLN A 158 19.67 3.89 -12.14
N GLU A 159 19.02 5.05 -12.02
CA GLU A 159 19.71 6.35 -12.12
C GLU A 159 20.70 6.55 -10.98
N MET A 160 20.31 6.19 -9.75
CA MET A 160 21.19 6.24 -8.59
C MET A 160 22.41 5.33 -8.79
N GLU A 161 22.22 4.11 -9.30
CA GLU A 161 23.32 3.19 -9.59
C GLU A 161 24.31 3.75 -10.62
N LYS A 162 23.79 4.33 -11.72
CA LYS A 162 24.63 4.97 -12.76
C LYS A 162 25.45 6.11 -12.18
N LEU A 163 24.83 7.02 -11.43
CA LEU A 163 25.53 8.13 -10.80
C LEU A 163 26.58 7.64 -9.79
N MET A 164 26.23 6.66 -8.95
CA MET A 164 27.20 6.07 -8.02
C MET A 164 28.39 5.45 -8.75
N ALA A 165 28.17 4.74 -9.86
CA ALA A 165 29.24 4.17 -10.66
C ALA A 165 30.15 5.26 -11.25
N GLU A 166 29.57 6.33 -11.78
CA GLU A 166 30.31 7.49 -12.30
C GLU A 166 31.17 8.16 -11.21
N TYR A 167 30.58 8.46 -10.06
CA TYR A 167 31.31 9.07 -8.95
C TYR A 167 32.39 8.15 -8.38
N ARG A 168 32.14 6.84 -8.28
CA ARG A 168 33.17 5.85 -7.89
C ARG A 168 34.32 5.82 -8.88
N ALA A 169 34.04 5.83 -10.19
CA ALA A 169 35.07 5.87 -11.22
C ALA A 169 35.91 7.16 -11.12
N ARG A 170 35.27 8.31 -10.84
CA ARG A 170 35.96 9.58 -10.63
C ARG A 170 36.86 9.56 -9.39
N ILE A 171 36.38 9.00 -8.28
CA ILE A 171 37.19 8.83 -7.06
C ILE A 171 38.40 7.92 -7.34
N GLN A 172 38.19 6.82 -8.04
CA GLN A 172 39.26 5.89 -8.40
C GLN A 172 40.32 6.59 -9.28
N LYS A 173 39.89 7.31 -10.31
CA LYS A 173 40.79 8.09 -11.17
C LYS A 173 41.62 9.09 -10.37
N ASN A 174 41.01 9.85 -9.47
CA ASN A 174 41.73 10.80 -8.62
C ASN A 174 42.75 10.09 -7.70
N SER A 175 42.37 8.93 -7.14
CA SER A 175 43.26 8.11 -6.32
C SER A 175 44.46 7.59 -7.12
N ASP A 176 44.23 7.12 -8.34
CA ASP A 176 45.28 6.63 -9.23
C ASP A 176 46.23 7.75 -9.65
N GLU A 177 45.71 8.94 -9.98
CA GLU A 177 46.51 10.13 -10.28
C GLU A 177 47.39 10.52 -9.08
N LEU A 178 46.81 10.56 -7.88
CA LEU A 178 47.55 10.85 -6.66
C LEU A 178 48.61 9.79 -6.34
N ALA A 179 48.33 8.51 -6.63
CA ALA A 179 49.30 7.43 -6.47
C ALA A 179 50.49 7.59 -7.45
N ARG A 180 50.23 7.90 -8.72
CA ARG A 180 51.27 8.15 -9.73
C ARG A 180 52.16 9.33 -9.37
N GLU A 181 51.59 10.44 -8.92
CA GLU A 181 52.38 11.61 -8.52
C GLU A 181 53.22 11.32 -7.26
N LYS A 182 52.68 10.56 -6.31
CA LYS A 182 53.46 10.09 -5.16
C LYS A 182 54.63 9.21 -5.58
N GLU A 183 54.38 8.24 -6.46
CA GLU A 183 55.43 7.35 -6.98
C GLU A 183 56.53 8.14 -7.69
N ARG A 184 56.15 9.08 -8.57
CA ARG A 184 57.09 9.98 -9.25
C ARG A 184 57.92 10.79 -8.26
N PHE A 185 57.29 11.35 -7.23
CA PHE A 185 57.99 12.12 -6.19
C PHE A 185 58.97 11.25 -5.39
N PHE A 186 58.57 10.05 -4.98
CA PHE A 186 59.46 9.14 -4.25
C PHE A 186 60.63 8.65 -5.13
N GLY A 187 60.37 8.36 -6.40
CA GLY A 187 61.41 8.02 -7.37
C GLY A 187 62.44 9.16 -7.55
N TRP A 188 61.97 10.39 -7.72
CA TRP A 188 62.85 11.56 -7.79
C TRP A 188 63.65 11.77 -6.50
N ARG A 189 63.00 11.64 -5.34
CA ARG A 189 63.68 11.80 -4.04
C ARG A 189 64.80 10.78 -3.85
N LEU A 190 64.62 9.55 -4.32
CA LEU A 190 65.65 8.52 -4.30
C LEU A 190 66.83 8.88 -5.21
N GLN A 191 66.56 9.32 -6.44
CA GLN A 191 67.59 9.79 -7.37
C GLN A 191 68.35 10.98 -6.81
N LYS A 192 67.63 11.96 -6.25
CA LYS A 192 68.21 13.13 -5.59
C LYS A 192 69.18 12.72 -4.48
N GLN A 193 68.78 11.79 -3.62
CA GLN A 193 69.64 11.32 -2.53
C GLN A 193 70.91 10.61 -3.04
N GLN A 194 70.80 9.82 -4.10
CA GLN A 194 71.97 9.17 -4.72
C GLN A 194 72.92 10.21 -5.29
N GLU A 195 72.38 11.24 -5.95
CA GLU A 195 73.19 12.31 -6.52
C GLU A 195 73.85 13.18 -5.44
N GLU A 196 73.11 13.55 -4.39
CA GLU A 196 73.65 14.26 -3.23
C GLU A 196 74.81 13.49 -2.59
N LYS A 197 74.70 12.16 -2.46
CA LYS A 197 75.81 11.32 -1.98
C LYS A 197 77.02 11.36 -2.92
N ARG A 198 76.82 11.24 -4.24
CA ARG A 198 77.92 11.32 -5.22
C ARG A 198 78.64 12.67 -5.16
N ILE A 199 77.88 13.77 -5.05
CA ILE A 199 78.44 15.12 -4.94
C ILE A 199 79.18 15.25 -3.60
N ALA A 200 78.59 14.77 -2.50
CA ALA A 200 79.21 14.78 -1.18
C ALA A 200 80.54 14.02 -1.16
N ASP A 201 80.59 12.83 -1.76
CA ASP A 201 81.81 12.03 -1.90
C ASP A 201 82.87 12.77 -2.71
N ALA A 202 82.48 13.39 -3.84
CA ALA A 202 83.40 14.18 -4.67
C ALA A 202 83.96 15.41 -3.94
N VAL A 203 83.11 16.13 -3.19
CA VAL A 203 83.51 17.34 -2.42
C VAL A 203 84.42 16.97 -1.24
N SER A 204 84.29 15.76 -0.66
CA SER A 204 85.10 15.32 0.48
C SER A 204 86.61 15.33 0.23
N TYR A 205 87.04 15.23 -1.04
CA TYR A 205 88.45 15.35 -1.42
C TYR A 205 88.99 16.78 -1.38
N PHE A 206 88.11 17.79 -1.40
CA PHE A 206 88.47 19.20 -1.53
C PHE A 206 88.10 20.05 -0.31
N ALA A 207 87.25 19.55 0.59
CA ALA A 207 86.80 20.28 1.78
C ALA A 207 86.67 19.35 3.00
N SER A 208 87.21 19.79 4.14
CA SER A 208 87.18 19.05 5.42
C SER A 208 85.79 19.02 6.07
N GLU A 209 84.92 19.98 5.75
CA GLU A 209 83.51 20.04 6.15
C GLU A 209 82.62 20.00 4.90
N ASN A 210 81.67 19.07 4.85
CA ASN A 210 80.85 18.82 3.66
C ASN A 210 79.55 19.66 3.69
N PRO A 211 79.34 20.62 2.78
CA PRO A 211 78.16 21.49 2.79
C PRO A 211 76.92 20.85 2.14
N ILE A 212 77.02 19.62 1.62
CA ILE A 212 75.91 18.96 0.90
C ILE A 212 74.93 18.32 1.88
N THR A 213 73.63 18.57 1.65
CA THR A 213 72.54 18.00 2.45
C THR A 213 72.40 16.49 2.19
N THR A 214 73.20 15.70 2.89
CA THR A 214 73.17 14.24 2.77
C THR A 214 72.08 13.70 3.70
N GLY A 215 70.81 13.83 3.29
CA GLY A 215 69.70 13.04 3.84
C GLY A 215 69.03 13.50 5.15
N GLY A 216 69.06 14.79 5.49
CA GLY A 216 68.26 15.36 6.60
C GLY A 216 67.21 16.34 6.08
N ALA A 217 65.95 16.21 6.53
CA ALA A 217 64.85 17.12 6.19
C ALA A 217 65.24 18.61 6.31
N PRO A 218 64.62 19.53 5.53
CA PRO A 218 64.82 20.96 5.74
C PRO A 218 64.42 21.29 7.19
N ALA A 219 65.34 21.89 7.95
CA ALA A 219 65.07 22.38 9.28
C ALA A 219 63.84 23.31 9.22
N MET A 220 62.72 22.89 9.82
CA MET A 220 61.59 23.79 10.05
C MET A 220 62.09 24.95 10.92
N PRO A 221 61.80 26.21 10.56
CA PRO A 221 62.12 27.33 11.43
C PRO A 221 61.32 27.19 12.74
N ALA A 222 62.02 27.32 13.86
CA ALA A 222 61.44 27.23 15.20
C ALA A 222 60.31 28.26 15.39
N PRO A 223 59.20 27.91 16.07
CA PRO A 223 58.15 28.88 16.37
C PRO A 223 58.69 29.95 17.32
N THR A 224 58.62 31.20 16.89
CA THR A 224 58.91 32.40 17.67
C THR A 224 58.04 32.38 18.93
N ARG A 225 58.66 32.15 20.09
CA ARG A 225 58.01 32.37 21.39
C ARG A 225 57.75 33.87 21.52
N THR A 226 56.49 34.27 21.47
CA THR A 226 56.06 35.61 21.90
C THR A 226 56.31 35.75 23.40
N PRO A 227 56.95 36.83 23.89
CA PRO A 227 57.12 37.05 25.32
C PRO A 227 55.77 37.38 25.94
N LYS A 228 55.48 36.75 27.09
CA LYS A 228 54.40 37.15 27.98
C LYS A 228 54.98 38.23 28.91
N GLU A 229 54.53 39.48 28.74
CA GLU A 229 54.93 40.61 29.57
C GLU A 229 54.17 40.58 30.92
N PRO A 230 54.79 40.99 32.05
CA PRO A 230 54.25 40.86 33.41
C PRO A 230 53.04 41.74 33.74
#